data_AF-A0A1Q4R7N4-F1
#
_entry.id   AF-A0A1Q4R7N4-F1
#
_cell.length_a   1.000
_cell.length_b   1.000
_cell.length_c   1.000
_cell.angle_alpha   90.00
_cell.angle_beta   90.00
_cell.angle_gamma   90.00
#
_symmetry.space_group_name_H-M   'P 1'
#
loop_
_entity.id
_entity.type
_entity.pdbx_description
1 polymer ?
#
loop_
_entity_poly.entity_id
_entity_poly.type
_entity_poly.pdbx_seq_one_letter_code
_entity_poly.pdbx_strand_id
1 'polypeptide(L)'
;MSNVTDTLIKAGLLNEVQVQVALHDQTLHPDMRISEILALRGWIAEETVDFFDLVWAMRIKQTERQPIGQYFIEARLITEAQVDDVLAEQKISNLRFGEVAILKGYLKEETVRFFVQHLFPENLKVKKVSPLSRITQSTHSQAQRRTITNEDTMQQTEGAVAETKQQYQQQRPRPFPPKPAKRKLATRNLLNRLKQQVQSKITEVNKSIQTPETPQKSSNRPAPRPKKPALPDNSFSTSFDLSDADDLDTDDLDLDNL
;
A
#
# COMPACT_ATOMS: atom_id res chain seq x y z
N MET A 1 15.61 0.70 8.58
CA MET A 1 14.41 0.11 7.94
C MET A 1 14.77 -1.29 7.50
N SER A 2 13.84 -2.25 7.55
CA SER A 2 14.14 -3.62 7.12
C SER A 2 14.42 -3.63 5.61
N ASN A 3 15.48 -4.30 5.16
CA ASN A 3 15.86 -4.34 3.74
C ASN A 3 14.70 -4.79 2.82
N VAL A 4 13.77 -5.58 3.34
CA VAL A 4 12.60 -6.08 2.60
C VAL A 4 11.61 -4.96 2.27
N THR A 5 11.32 -4.02 3.19
CA THR A 5 10.32 -2.97 2.95
C THR A 5 10.76 -2.03 1.84
N ASP A 6 12.04 -1.67 1.84
CA ASP A 6 12.64 -0.80 0.83
C ASP A 6 12.62 -1.49 -0.55
N THR A 7 12.88 -2.80 -0.57
CA THR A 7 12.82 -3.62 -1.79
C THR A 7 11.40 -3.67 -2.36
N LEU A 8 10.40 -3.88 -1.49
CA LEU A 8 8.99 -3.90 -1.89
C LEU A 8 8.48 -2.55 -2.39
N ILE A 9 8.93 -1.44 -1.80
CA ILE A 9 8.65 -0.08 -2.29
C ILE A 9 9.26 0.11 -3.68
N LYS A 10 10.54 -0.23 -3.85
CA LYS A 10 11.24 -0.12 -5.14
C LYS A 10 10.59 -0.99 -6.23
N ALA A 11 9.99 -2.11 -5.85
CA ALA A 11 9.25 -2.99 -6.74
C ALA A 11 7.81 -2.49 -7.05
N GLY A 12 7.36 -1.37 -6.47
CA GLY A 12 6.01 -0.83 -6.66
C GLY A 12 4.89 -1.68 -6.03
N LEU A 13 5.27 -2.60 -5.14
CA LEU A 13 4.35 -3.49 -4.44
C LEU A 13 3.78 -2.85 -3.17
N LEU A 14 4.55 -1.93 -2.56
CA LEU A 14 4.12 -1.10 -1.44
C LEU A 14 4.44 0.37 -1.72
N ASN A 15 3.76 1.26 -0.99
CA ASN A 15 4.13 2.67 -0.91
C ASN A 15 4.63 3.01 0.50
N GLU A 16 5.29 4.16 0.63
CA GLU A 16 5.86 4.63 1.89
C GLU A 16 4.80 4.72 3.00
N VAL A 17 3.61 5.22 2.67
CA VAL A 17 2.51 5.35 3.64
C VAL A 17 2.10 4.00 4.21
N GLN A 18 1.98 2.96 3.39
CA GLN A 18 1.67 1.60 3.83
C GLN A 18 2.75 1.09 4.79
N VAL A 19 4.03 1.32 4.48
CA VAL A 19 5.13 0.91 5.36
C VAL A 19 5.07 1.66 6.70
N GLN A 20 4.86 2.98 6.70
CA GLN A 20 4.75 3.76 7.93
C GLN A 20 3.59 3.31 8.82
N VAL A 21 2.42 3.05 8.23
CA VAL A 21 1.27 2.55 8.98
C VAL A 21 1.52 1.13 9.49
N ALA A 22 2.22 0.27 8.73
CA ALA A 22 2.59 -1.06 9.20
C ALA A 22 3.62 -1.01 10.35
N LEU A 23 4.59 -0.09 10.29
CA LEU A 23 5.56 0.14 11.35
C LEU A 23 4.86 0.66 12.61
N HIS A 24 3.89 1.56 12.47
CA HIS A 24 3.09 2.02 13.61
C HIS A 24 2.34 0.86 14.27
N ASP A 25 1.68 -0.01 13.51
CA ASP A 25 1.04 -1.21 14.04
C ASP A 25 2.02 -2.13 14.76
N GLN A 26 3.26 -2.24 14.28
CA GLN A 26 4.29 -3.05 14.91
C GLN A 26 4.67 -2.50 16.29
N THR A 27 4.61 -1.19 16.52
CA THR A 27 4.82 -0.63 17.86
C THR A 27 3.74 -1.05 18.85
N LEU A 28 2.52 -1.30 18.35
CA LEU A 28 1.38 -1.77 19.15
C LEU A 28 1.39 -3.29 19.35
N HIS A 29 2.07 -4.02 18.46
CA HIS A 29 2.15 -5.48 18.43
C HIS A 29 3.62 -5.93 18.21
N PRO A 30 4.49 -5.79 19.23
CA PRO A 30 5.93 -6.04 19.09
C PRO A 30 6.27 -7.51 18.82
N ASP A 31 5.34 -8.42 19.10
CA ASP A 31 5.43 -9.85 18.80
C ASP A 31 5.22 -10.17 17.32
N MET A 32 4.66 -9.23 16.55
CA MET A 32 4.32 -9.43 15.15
C MET A 32 5.40 -8.91 14.21
N ARG A 33 5.73 -9.71 13.20
CA ARG A 33 6.68 -9.27 12.16
C ARG A 33 6.00 -8.30 11.20
N ILE A 34 6.78 -7.36 10.65
CA ILE A 34 6.27 -6.40 9.67
C ILE A 34 5.63 -7.10 8.46
N SER A 35 6.17 -8.25 8.04
CA SER A 35 5.62 -9.09 6.97
C SER A 35 4.21 -9.60 7.29
N GLU A 36 3.99 -10.07 8.51
CA GLU A 36 2.69 -10.55 9.00
C GLU A 36 1.68 -9.41 9.07
N ILE A 37 2.09 -8.21 9.52
CA ILE A 37 1.24 -7.02 9.54
C ILE A 37 0.79 -6.63 8.13
N LEU A 38 1.74 -6.59 7.17
CA LEU A 38 1.47 -6.27 5.78
C LEU A 38 0.49 -7.27 5.14
N ALA A 39 0.65 -8.56 5.44
CA ALA A 39 -0.23 -9.64 4.98
C ALA A 39 -1.61 -9.60 5.64
N LEU A 40 -1.68 -9.34 6.95
CA LEU A 40 -2.94 -9.23 7.70
C LEU A 40 -3.80 -8.07 7.21
N ARG A 41 -3.18 -6.96 6.81
CA ARG A 41 -3.86 -5.83 6.17
C ARG A 41 -4.28 -6.12 4.73
N GLY A 42 -3.77 -7.19 4.14
CA GLY A 42 -4.09 -7.60 2.77
C GLY A 42 -3.49 -6.69 1.71
N TRP A 43 -2.43 -5.94 2.03
CA TRP A 43 -1.74 -5.11 1.05
C TRP A 43 -0.82 -5.91 0.14
N ILE A 44 -0.29 -7.02 0.63
CA ILE A 44 0.59 -7.93 -0.10
C ILE A 44 0.39 -9.35 0.44
N ALA A 45 0.62 -10.36 -0.39
CA ALA A 45 0.57 -11.76 0.07
C ALA A 45 1.79 -12.08 0.93
N GLU A 46 1.61 -12.93 1.94
CA GLU A 46 2.70 -13.37 2.84
C GLU A 46 3.82 -14.03 2.04
N GLU A 47 3.45 -14.89 1.09
CA GLU A 47 4.39 -15.60 0.20
C GLU A 47 5.21 -14.63 -0.66
N THR A 48 4.62 -13.51 -1.07
CA THR A 48 5.36 -12.47 -1.81
C THR A 48 6.38 -11.80 -0.91
N VAL A 49 6.02 -11.48 0.34
CA VAL A 49 6.98 -10.88 1.28
C VAL A 49 8.12 -11.86 1.58
N ASP A 50 7.80 -13.12 1.84
CA ASP A 50 8.78 -14.18 2.10
C ASP A 50 9.73 -14.37 0.92
N PHE A 51 9.23 -14.29 -0.32
CA PHE A 51 10.09 -14.32 -1.51
C PHE A 51 11.11 -13.17 -1.49
N PHE A 52 10.69 -11.94 -1.18
CA PHE A 52 11.59 -10.79 -1.13
C PHE A 52 12.54 -10.80 0.05
N ASP A 53 12.14 -11.37 1.18
CA ASP A 53 12.96 -11.44 2.39
C ASP A 53 14.00 -12.56 2.30
N LEU A 54 13.59 -13.75 1.84
CA LEU A 54 14.40 -14.96 1.93
C LEU A 54 15.08 -15.36 0.60
N VAL A 55 14.41 -15.14 -0.54
CA VAL A 55 14.80 -15.74 -1.83
C VAL A 55 15.47 -14.72 -2.75
N TRP A 56 15.02 -13.47 -2.72
CA TRP A 56 15.44 -12.42 -3.67
C TRP A 56 16.95 -12.21 -3.74
N ALA A 57 17.62 -12.06 -2.61
CA ALA A 57 19.07 -11.82 -2.55
C ALA A 57 19.89 -12.99 -3.16
N MET A 58 19.36 -14.22 -3.09
CA MET A 58 19.97 -15.37 -3.74
C MET A 58 19.72 -15.33 -5.25
N ARG A 59 18.50 -15.01 -5.69
CA ARG A 59 18.15 -14.95 -7.12
C ARG A 59 18.98 -13.94 -7.89
N ILE A 60 19.21 -12.75 -7.33
CA ILE A 60 20.00 -11.71 -8.01
C ILE A 60 21.47 -12.12 -8.22
N LYS A 61 22.04 -12.97 -7.35
CA LYS A 61 23.43 -13.45 -7.41
C LYS A 61 23.64 -14.68 -8.30
N GLN A 62 22.57 -15.40 -8.64
CA GLN A 62 22.67 -16.60 -9.49
C GLN A 62 23.10 -16.24 -10.91
N THR A 63 24.08 -16.98 -11.43
CA THR A 63 24.59 -16.86 -12.81
C THR A 63 23.65 -17.50 -13.83
N GLU A 64 22.99 -18.60 -13.46
CA GLU A 64 21.97 -19.25 -14.28
C GLU A 64 20.61 -18.57 -14.05
N ARG A 65 20.12 -17.87 -15.07
CA ARG A 65 18.87 -17.10 -15.01
C ARG A 65 17.71 -17.93 -15.55
N GLN A 66 16.62 -17.98 -14.79
CA GLN A 66 15.36 -18.54 -15.26
C GLN A 66 14.62 -17.54 -16.16
N PRO A 67 13.63 -17.97 -16.96
CA PRO A 67 12.74 -17.06 -17.67
C PRO A 67 12.04 -16.11 -16.70
N ILE A 68 11.83 -14.84 -17.12
CA ILE A 68 11.28 -13.80 -16.23
C ILE A 68 9.91 -14.16 -15.64
N GLY A 69 9.08 -14.89 -16.39
CA GLY A 69 7.77 -15.38 -15.93
C GLY A 69 7.87 -16.26 -14.68
N GLN A 70 8.93 -17.07 -14.55
CA GLN A 70 9.11 -17.97 -13.42
C GLN A 70 9.33 -17.20 -12.12
N TYR A 71 10.12 -16.12 -12.16
CA TYR A 71 10.35 -15.27 -10.99
C TYR A 71 9.06 -14.58 -10.52
N PHE A 72 8.17 -14.20 -11.44
CA PHE A 72 6.88 -13.63 -11.06
C PHE A 72 5.92 -14.67 -10.46
N ILE A 73 5.98 -15.93 -10.89
CA ILE A 73 5.25 -17.04 -10.27
C ILE A 73 5.78 -17.31 -8.86
N GLU A 74 7.11 -17.41 -8.71
CA GLU A 74 7.77 -17.65 -7.41
C GLU A 74 7.45 -16.54 -6.41
N ALA A 75 7.41 -15.29 -6.86
CA ALA A 75 7.00 -14.13 -6.05
C ALA A 75 5.48 -14.05 -5.80
N ARG A 76 4.69 -15.01 -6.30
CA ARG A 76 3.22 -15.04 -6.24
C ARG A 76 2.54 -13.80 -6.82
N LEU A 77 3.20 -13.14 -7.77
CA LEU A 77 2.68 -11.94 -8.45
C LEU A 77 1.75 -12.30 -9.60
N ILE A 78 2.02 -13.43 -10.26
CA ILE A 78 1.16 -14.01 -11.31
C ILE A 78 1.03 -15.53 -11.13
N THR A 79 0.09 -16.12 -11.84
CA THR A 79 -0.16 -17.56 -11.90
C THR A 79 0.40 -18.18 -13.19
N GLU A 80 0.60 -19.50 -13.19
CA GLU A 80 1.00 -20.24 -14.41
C GLU A 80 0.03 -20.00 -15.57
N ALA A 81 -1.28 -20.03 -15.30
CA ALA A 81 -2.30 -19.74 -16.32
C ALA A 81 -2.15 -18.32 -16.91
N GLN A 82 -1.77 -17.33 -16.10
CA GLN A 82 -1.49 -15.97 -16.59
C GLN A 82 -0.19 -15.92 -17.40
N VAL A 83 0.83 -16.71 -17.03
CA VAL A 83 2.05 -16.84 -17.84
C VAL A 83 1.72 -17.44 -19.20
N ASP A 84 0.95 -18.52 -19.25
CA ASP A 84 0.53 -19.16 -20.50
C ASP A 84 -0.27 -18.20 -21.39
N ASP A 85 -1.18 -17.44 -20.80
CA ASP A 85 -1.98 -16.45 -21.51
C ASP A 85 -1.15 -15.26 -22.02
N VAL A 86 -0.11 -14.85 -21.28
CA VAL A 86 0.86 -13.86 -21.76
C VAL A 86 1.70 -14.42 -22.90
N LEU A 87 2.17 -15.67 -22.80
CA LEU A 87 2.97 -16.32 -23.85
C LEU A 87 2.16 -16.57 -25.12
N ALA A 88 0.87 -16.89 -25.01
CA ALA A 88 -0.04 -17.03 -26.14
C ALA A 88 -0.19 -15.71 -26.90
N GLU A 89 -0.45 -14.61 -26.17
CA GLU A 89 -0.55 -13.26 -26.75
C GLU A 89 0.81 -12.79 -27.32
N GLN A 90 1.92 -13.15 -26.68
CA GLN A 90 3.26 -12.80 -27.16
C GLN A 90 3.59 -13.44 -28.53
N LYS A 91 3.00 -14.59 -28.88
CA LYS A 91 3.22 -15.22 -30.19
C LYS A 91 2.60 -14.45 -31.35
N ILE A 92 1.53 -13.71 -31.07
CA ILE A 92 0.78 -12.94 -32.08
C ILE A 92 1.06 -11.43 -31.99
N SER A 93 1.62 -10.97 -30.87
CA SER A 93 2.04 -9.58 -30.67
C SER A 93 3.56 -9.45 -30.78
N ASN A 94 4.07 -8.39 -31.40
CA ASN A 94 5.51 -8.09 -31.42
C ASN A 94 6.01 -7.47 -30.09
N LEU A 95 5.36 -7.81 -28.98
CA LEU A 95 5.61 -7.24 -27.66
C LEU A 95 6.45 -8.20 -26.82
N ARG A 96 7.17 -7.66 -25.83
CA ARG A 96 7.91 -8.46 -24.85
C ARG A 96 6.95 -8.96 -23.78
N PHE A 97 7.28 -10.10 -23.16
CA PHE A 97 6.51 -10.70 -22.06
C PHE A 97 6.03 -9.66 -21.03
N GLY A 98 6.94 -8.81 -20.54
CA GLY A 98 6.61 -7.77 -19.56
C GLY A 98 5.63 -6.71 -20.08
N GLU A 99 5.73 -6.32 -21.35
CA GLU A 99 4.82 -5.35 -21.99
C GLU A 99 3.40 -5.93 -22.09
N VAL A 100 3.30 -7.20 -22.50
CA VAL A 100 2.03 -7.94 -22.58
C VAL A 100 1.41 -8.11 -21.18
N ALA A 101 2.20 -8.49 -20.18
CA ALA A 101 1.72 -8.67 -18.81
C ALA A 101 1.17 -7.37 -18.19
N ILE A 102 1.77 -6.22 -18.52
CA ILE A 102 1.26 -4.89 -18.13
C ILE A 102 -0.05 -4.58 -18.85
N LEU A 103 -0.11 -4.79 -20.19
CA LEU A 103 -1.31 -4.54 -20.98
C LEU A 103 -2.51 -5.37 -20.51
N LYS A 104 -2.29 -6.61 -20.08
CA LYS A 104 -3.35 -7.50 -19.54
C LYS A 104 -3.69 -7.18 -18.09
N GLY A 105 -2.99 -6.23 -17.45
CA GLY A 105 -3.22 -5.82 -16.07
C GLY A 105 -2.77 -6.83 -15.02
N TYR A 106 -1.92 -7.79 -15.38
CA TYR A 106 -1.40 -8.79 -14.44
C TYR A 106 -0.26 -8.26 -13.58
N LEU A 107 0.52 -7.33 -14.14
CA LEU A 107 1.65 -6.72 -13.45
C LEU A 107 1.64 -5.21 -13.65
N LYS A 108 2.20 -4.49 -12.67
CA LYS A 108 2.48 -3.05 -12.80
C LYS A 108 3.80 -2.83 -13.56
N GLU A 109 3.92 -1.68 -14.20
CA GLU A 109 5.14 -1.31 -14.93
C GLU A 109 6.36 -1.23 -14.00
N GLU A 110 6.19 -0.66 -12.81
CA GLU A 110 7.26 -0.52 -11.81
C GLU A 110 7.78 -1.89 -11.39
N THR A 111 6.87 -2.85 -11.18
CA THR A 111 7.22 -4.22 -10.79
C THR A 111 8.00 -4.92 -11.89
N VAL A 112 7.53 -4.87 -13.14
CA VAL A 112 8.26 -5.47 -14.27
C VAL A 112 9.64 -4.85 -14.41
N ARG A 113 9.71 -3.51 -14.38
CA ARG A 113 10.96 -2.77 -14.50
C ARG A 113 11.95 -3.14 -13.40
N PHE A 114 11.48 -3.25 -12.16
CA PHE A 114 12.30 -3.63 -11.02
C PHE A 114 12.94 -5.02 -11.22
N PHE A 115 12.16 -6.02 -11.63
CA PHE A 115 12.69 -7.37 -11.89
C PHE A 115 13.72 -7.36 -13.03
N VAL A 116 13.42 -6.68 -14.14
CA VAL A 116 14.36 -6.59 -15.27
C VAL A 116 15.67 -5.90 -14.85
N GLN A 117 15.60 -4.82 -14.07
CA GLN A 117 16.78 -4.09 -13.60
C GLN A 117 17.74 -4.93 -12.75
N HIS A 118 17.20 -5.79 -11.90
CA HIS A 118 18.00 -6.55 -10.94
C HIS A 118 18.38 -7.95 -11.42
N LEU A 119 17.55 -8.58 -12.24
CA LEU A 119 17.80 -9.93 -12.75
C LEU A 119 18.48 -9.93 -14.13
N PHE A 120 18.24 -8.89 -14.95
CA PHE A 120 18.74 -8.82 -16.32
C PHE A 120 19.30 -7.42 -16.67
N PRO A 121 20.29 -6.88 -15.94
CA PRO A 121 20.80 -5.53 -16.16
C PRO A 121 21.35 -5.31 -17.58
N GLU A 122 21.89 -6.35 -18.22
CA GLU A 122 22.30 -6.36 -19.63
C GLU A 122 21.19 -6.00 -20.62
N ASN A 123 19.94 -6.36 -20.33
CA ASN A 123 18.80 -6.08 -21.21
C ASN A 123 18.41 -4.59 -21.26
N LEU A 124 18.96 -3.78 -20.35
CA LEU A 124 18.69 -2.34 -20.28
C LEU A 124 19.70 -1.48 -21.03
N LYS A 125 20.79 -2.08 -21.55
CA LYS A 125 21.80 -1.37 -22.34
C LYS A 125 21.33 -0.98 -23.75
N VAL A 126 20.13 -1.41 -24.16
CA VAL A 126 19.51 -1.06 -25.45
C VAL A 126 18.56 0.13 -25.25
N LYS A 127 18.94 1.29 -25.80
CA LYS A 127 18.28 2.62 -25.88
C LYS A 127 16.93 2.82 -25.17
N LYS A 128 16.86 3.92 -24.39
CA LYS A 128 15.67 4.53 -23.76
C LYS A 128 14.48 4.64 -24.72
N VAL A 129 13.62 3.63 -24.74
CA VAL A 129 12.25 3.73 -25.23
C VAL A 129 11.39 3.16 -24.11
N SER A 130 10.56 4.00 -23.51
CA SER A 130 9.60 3.56 -22.50
C SER A 130 8.73 2.45 -23.12
N PRO A 131 8.35 1.41 -22.36
CA PRO A 131 7.50 0.34 -22.88
C PRO A 131 6.18 0.88 -23.47
N LEU A 132 5.67 1.99 -22.94
CA LEU A 132 4.53 2.72 -23.50
C LEU A 132 4.75 3.31 -24.91
N SER A 133 5.99 3.63 -25.29
CA SER A 133 6.30 4.23 -26.60
C SER A 133 6.07 3.26 -27.77
N ARG A 134 6.17 1.94 -27.52
CA ARG A 134 5.93 0.90 -28.54
C ARG A 134 4.46 0.51 -28.66
N ILE A 135 3.71 0.63 -27.56
CA ILE A 135 2.27 0.31 -27.50
C ILE A 135 1.50 1.22 -28.48
N THR A 136 1.81 2.51 -28.52
CA THR A 136 1.13 3.48 -29.41
C THR A 136 1.45 3.32 -30.89
N GLN A 137 2.57 2.69 -31.25
CA GLN A 137 2.92 2.42 -32.65
C GLN A 137 2.19 1.18 -33.19
N SER A 138 1.98 0.15 -32.35
CA SER A 138 1.33 -1.10 -32.78
C SER A 138 -0.17 -0.95 -33.08
N THR A 139 -0.88 -0.05 -32.39
CA THR A 139 -2.31 0.20 -32.61
C THR A 139 -2.58 1.03 -33.86
N HIS A 140 -1.65 1.89 -34.30
CA HIS A 140 -1.82 2.69 -35.52
C HIS A 140 -1.57 1.88 -36.81
N SER A 141 -0.64 0.91 -36.79
CA SER A 141 -0.35 0.06 -37.96
C SER A 141 -1.44 -0.98 -38.28
N GLN A 142 -2.27 -1.36 -37.29
CA GLN A 142 -3.40 -2.26 -37.53
C GLN A 142 -4.65 -1.52 -38.07
N ALA A 143 -4.82 -0.23 -37.77
CA ALA A 143 -5.92 0.58 -38.29
C ALA A 143 -5.76 0.93 -39.79
N GLN A 144 -4.53 1.06 -40.29
CA GLN A 144 -4.26 1.44 -41.68
C GLN A 144 -4.23 0.25 -42.66
N ARG A 145 -4.28 -1.01 -42.17
CA ARG A 145 -4.32 -2.21 -43.03
C ARG A 145 -5.73 -2.63 -43.49
N ARG A 146 -6.77 -1.88 -43.11
CA ARG A 146 -8.17 -2.17 -43.49
C ARG A 146 -8.74 -1.27 -44.59
N THR A 147 -7.93 -0.38 -45.16
CA THR A 147 -8.35 0.46 -46.29
C THR A 147 -7.41 0.20 -47.45
N ILE A 148 -7.75 -0.75 -48.32
CA ILE A 148 -7.43 -0.87 -49.75
C ILE A 148 -7.67 -2.35 -50.13
N THR A 149 -8.46 -2.57 -51.20
CA THR A 149 -8.90 -3.85 -51.81
C THR A 149 -9.88 -4.67 -50.95
N ASN A 150 -11.16 -4.89 -51.29
CA ASN A 150 -11.85 -4.88 -52.58
C ASN A 150 -13.32 -4.43 -52.44
N GLU A 151 -13.77 -3.60 -53.38
CA GLU A 151 -15.17 -3.48 -53.79
C GLU A 151 -15.59 -4.77 -54.49
N ASP A 152 -16.04 -5.78 -53.75
CA ASP A 152 -17.05 -6.70 -54.26
C ASP A 152 -17.66 -7.46 -53.10
N THR A 153 -18.98 -7.69 -53.15
CA THR A 153 -19.82 -8.30 -52.10
C THR A 153 -20.32 -7.33 -51.02
N MET A 154 -21.04 -6.29 -51.45
CA MET A 154 -22.21 -5.85 -50.68
C MET A 154 -23.37 -6.79 -50.97
N GLN A 155 -23.62 -7.71 -50.03
CA GLN A 155 -24.96 -8.17 -49.65
C GLN A 155 -24.81 -9.13 -48.47
N GLN A 156 -25.64 -8.92 -47.44
CA GLN A 156 -25.72 -9.65 -46.15
C GLN A 156 -24.94 -9.03 -44.97
N THR A 157 -25.31 -7.80 -44.58
CA THR A 157 -25.06 -7.30 -43.22
C THR A 157 -26.28 -6.58 -42.66
N GLU A 158 -27.33 -7.31 -42.28
CA GLU A 158 -28.34 -6.78 -41.33
C GLU A 158 -28.77 -7.77 -40.23
N GLY A 159 -28.18 -8.96 -40.13
CA GLY A 159 -28.55 -9.95 -39.10
C GLY A 159 -27.61 -10.06 -37.88
N ALA A 160 -26.31 -9.78 -38.01
CA ALA A 160 -25.31 -10.25 -37.04
C ALA A 160 -24.75 -9.18 -36.07
N VAL A 161 -25.15 -7.91 -36.20
CA VAL A 161 -24.59 -6.81 -35.39
C VAL A 161 -25.39 -6.55 -34.10
N ALA A 162 -26.56 -7.18 -33.94
CA ALA A 162 -27.35 -7.09 -32.71
C ALA A 162 -26.91 -8.11 -31.63
N GLU A 163 -26.45 -9.31 -32.00
CA GLU A 163 -25.99 -10.32 -31.02
C GLU A 163 -24.62 -10.01 -30.42
N THR A 164 -23.73 -9.37 -31.17
CA THR A 164 -22.36 -9.11 -30.71
C THR A 164 -22.28 -7.96 -29.69
N LYS A 165 -23.29 -7.07 -29.63
CA LYS A 165 -23.35 -6.00 -28.61
C LYS A 165 -24.02 -6.42 -27.30
N GLN A 166 -24.80 -7.50 -27.28
CA GLN A 166 -25.34 -8.04 -26.02
C GLN A 166 -24.33 -8.92 -25.28
N GLN A 167 -23.40 -9.56 -25.99
CA GLN A 167 -22.41 -10.45 -25.37
C GLN A 167 -21.30 -9.70 -24.61
N TYR A 168 -20.95 -8.47 -25.03
CA TYR A 168 -19.95 -7.63 -24.35
C TYR A 168 -20.48 -6.85 -23.14
N GLN A 169 -21.80 -6.67 -22.99
CA GLN A 169 -22.37 -6.06 -21.78
C GLN A 169 -22.57 -7.07 -20.63
N GLN A 170 -22.49 -8.38 -20.89
CA GLN A 170 -22.65 -9.43 -19.88
C GLN A 170 -21.32 -9.90 -19.24
N GLN A 171 -20.16 -9.42 -19.70
CA GLN A 171 -18.85 -9.80 -19.17
C GLN A 171 -18.09 -8.57 -18.64
N ARG A 172 -18.67 -7.88 -17.65
CA ARG A 172 -17.83 -7.13 -16.72
C ARG A 172 -16.87 -8.12 -16.05
N PRO A 173 -15.57 -7.82 -15.92
CA PRO A 173 -14.66 -8.69 -15.18
C PRO A 173 -15.23 -8.92 -13.79
N ARG A 174 -15.46 -10.19 -13.45
CA ARG A 174 -15.97 -10.57 -12.14
C ARG A 174 -14.98 -10.04 -11.09
N PRO A 175 -15.47 -9.47 -9.97
CA PRO A 175 -14.61 -9.21 -8.83
C PRO A 175 -13.88 -10.50 -8.45
N PHE A 176 -12.64 -10.35 -8.00
CA PHE A 176 -11.75 -11.41 -7.51
C PHE A 176 -12.52 -12.63 -6.94
N PRO A 177 -12.12 -13.87 -7.28
CA PRO A 177 -12.77 -15.04 -6.70
C PRO A 177 -12.75 -14.95 -5.17
N PRO A 178 -13.88 -15.18 -4.49
CA PRO A 178 -13.93 -15.11 -3.04
C PRO A 178 -12.99 -16.18 -2.45
N LYS A 179 -12.16 -15.75 -1.49
CA LYS A 179 -11.22 -16.57 -0.73
C LYS A 179 -11.83 -17.92 -0.31
N PRO A 180 -11.06 -19.03 -0.30
CA PRO A 180 -11.55 -20.33 0.15
C PRO A 180 -12.16 -20.23 1.56
N ALA A 181 -13.41 -20.65 1.68
CA ALA A 181 -14.28 -20.42 2.83
C ALA A 181 -13.85 -21.09 4.15
N LYS A 182 -12.72 -21.79 4.19
CA LYS A 182 -12.29 -22.58 5.36
C LYS A 182 -11.56 -21.76 6.44
N ARG A 183 -11.26 -20.47 6.20
CA ARG A 183 -10.56 -19.60 7.19
C ARG A 183 -11.45 -18.52 7.84
N LYS A 184 -12.78 -18.63 7.72
CA LYS A 184 -13.75 -17.67 8.28
C LYS A 184 -14.00 -17.79 9.79
N LEU A 185 -13.63 -18.90 10.42
CA LEU A 185 -13.95 -19.12 11.85
C LEU A 185 -12.91 -18.45 12.78
N ALA A 186 -11.61 -18.59 12.47
CA ALA A 186 -10.55 -17.95 13.25
C ALA A 186 -10.56 -16.42 13.16
N THR A 187 -10.84 -15.88 11.97
CA THR A 187 -10.95 -14.43 11.72
C THR A 187 -12.21 -13.81 12.33
N ARG A 188 -13.33 -14.55 12.41
CA ARG A 188 -14.54 -14.09 13.12
C ARG A 188 -14.32 -13.97 14.63
N ASN A 189 -13.62 -14.92 15.24
CA ASN A 189 -13.35 -14.89 16.67
C ASN A 189 -12.43 -13.72 17.04
N LEU A 190 -11.43 -13.43 16.20
CA LEU A 190 -10.53 -12.29 16.40
C LEU A 190 -11.23 -10.94 16.20
N LEU A 191 -12.07 -10.82 15.17
CA LEU A 191 -12.85 -9.59 14.93
C LEU A 191 -13.85 -9.31 16.06
N ASN A 192 -14.47 -10.36 16.61
CA ASN A 192 -15.36 -10.22 17.77
C ASN A 192 -14.59 -9.80 19.03
N ARG A 193 -13.36 -10.29 19.22
CA ARG A 193 -12.50 -9.92 20.34
C ARG A 193 -12.06 -8.46 20.27
N LEU A 194 -11.70 -7.99 19.07
CA LEU A 194 -11.36 -6.58 18.82
C LEU A 194 -12.57 -5.66 19.05
N LYS A 195 -13.76 -6.05 18.59
CA LYS A 195 -15.00 -5.30 18.85
C LYS A 195 -15.33 -5.20 20.35
N GLN A 196 -15.13 -6.28 21.11
CA GLN A 196 -15.34 -6.26 22.56
C GLN A 196 -14.33 -5.36 23.29
N GLN A 197 -13.06 -5.35 22.88
CA GLN A 197 -12.04 -4.48 23.47
C GLN A 197 -12.29 -2.99 23.20
N VAL A 198 -12.77 -2.66 22.00
CA VAL A 198 -13.15 -1.26 21.70
C VAL A 198 -14.36 -0.87 22.54
N GLN A 199 -15.36 -1.75 22.68
CA GLN A 199 -16.55 -1.46 23.48
C GLN A 199 -16.23 -1.33 24.98
N SER A 200 -15.31 -2.14 25.51
CA SER A 200 -14.88 -2.04 26.91
C SER A 200 -14.16 -0.73 27.18
N LYS A 201 -13.25 -0.31 26.28
CA LYS A 201 -12.58 0.99 26.38
C LYS A 201 -13.55 2.17 26.31
N ILE A 202 -14.55 2.13 25.43
CA ILE A 202 -15.61 3.15 25.37
C ILE A 202 -16.42 3.18 26.69
N THR A 203 -16.69 2.02 27.27
CA THR A 203 -17.45 1.90 28.52
C THR A 203 -16.65 2.40 29.72
N GLU A 204 -15.34 2.14 29.77
CA GLU A 204 -14.44 2.68 30.80
C GLU A 204 -14.31 4.21 30.69
N VAL A 205 -14.14 4.74 29.49
CA VAL A 205 -14.10 6.20 29.26
C VAL A 205 -15.40 6.86 29.70
N ASN A 206 -16.56 6.29 29.38
CA ASN A 206 -17.85 6.84 29.81
C ASN A 206 -18.08 6.71 31.33
N LYS A 207 -17.50 5.69 31.99
CA LYS A 207 -17.55 5.53 33.45
C LYS A 207 -16.68 6.57 34.18
N SER A 208 -15.57 6.99 33.59
CA SER A 208 -14.74 8.09 34.10
C SER A 208 -15.35 9.48 33.91
N ILE A 209 -16.38 9.63 33.07
CA ILE A 209 -17.08 10.91 32.85
C ILE A 209 -18.28 11.08 33.80
N GLN A 210 -18.74 10.01 34.47
CA GLN A 210 -19.85 10.06 35.43
C GLN A 210 -19.36 9.89 36.87
N THR A 211 -18.68 10.89 37.41
CA THR A 211 -18.65 11.14 38.87
C THR A 211 -19.86 12.00 39.23
N PRO A 212 -20.84 11.52 40.01
CA PRO A 212 -21.92 12.36 40.50
C PRO A 212 -21.41 13.21 41.67
N GLU A 213 -21.34 14.53 41.47
CA GLU A 213 -21.28 15.48 42.57
C GLU A 213 -22.55 15.36 43.43
N THR A 214 -22.37 15.05 44.71
CA THR A 214 -23.42 15.03 45.73
C THR A 214 -23.86 16.46 46.07
N PRO A 215 -25.16 16.82 45.99
CA PRO A 215 -25.66 18.05 46.59
C PRO A 215 -26.15 17.76 48.02
N GLN A 216 -25.46 18.32 49.02
CA GLN A 216 -25.96 18.37 50.39
C GLN A 216 -27.18 19.30 50.50
N LYS A 217 -28.19 18.81 51.23
CA LYS A 217 -29.47 19.46 51.53
C LYS A 217 -29.40 20.10 52.92
N SER A 218 -29.49 21.42 53.02
CA SER A 218 -29.90 22.15 54.24
C SER A 218 -30.61 23.45 53.82
N SER A 219 -31.95 23.48 53.81
CA SER A 219 -32.83 24.03 54.86
C SER A 219 -32.65 25.52 55.16
N ASN A 220 -33.68 26.28 54.78
CA ASN A 220 -33.91 27.73 54.96
C ASN A 220 -33.69 28.28 56.37
N ARG A 221 -33.04 29.44 56.47
CA ARG A 221 -33.46 30.55 57.35
C ARG A 221 -32.88 31.91 56.89
N PRO A 222 -33.64 33.02 56.90
CA PRO A 222 -33.17 34.32 56.44
C PRO A 222 -32.41 35.13 57.52
N ALA A 223 -31.40 35.87 57.04
CA ALA A 223 -30.67 37.07 57.49
C ALA A 223 -30.69 37.49 58.99
N PRO A 224 -29.55 38.03 59.49
CA PRO A 224 -29.32 39.47 59.35
C PRO A 224 -27.86 39.88 59.02
N ARG A 225 -27.69 40.99 58.28
CA ARG A 225 -26.49 41.87 58.25
C ARG A 225 -26.36 42.64 59.59
N PRO A 226 -25.31 43.44 59.89
CA PRO A 226 -24.09 43.82 59.13
C PRO A 226 -22.77 43.74 59.93
N LYS A 227 -21.61 43.96 59.28
CA LYS A 227 -20.57 44.96 59.66
C LYS A 227 -19.29 44.80 58.80
N LYS A 228 -18.93 45.84 58.04
CA LYS A 228 -17.55 46.19 57.60
C LYS A 228 -16.71 46.52 58.84
N PRO A 229 -15.38 46.32 58.89
CA PRO A 229 -14.35 47.12 58.16
C PRO A 229 -13.15 46.23 57.72
N ALA A 230 -12.04 46.61 57.09
CA ALA A 230 -11.45 47.80 56.48
C ALA A 230 -10.36 47.27 55.51
N LEU A 231 -10.04 48.05 54.48
CA LEU A 231 -8.75 47.95 53.76
C LEU A 231 -7.61 48.32 54.74
N PRO A 232 -6.39 47.86 54.45
CA PRO A 232 -5.45 48.86 53.96
C PRO A 232 -4.73 48.44 52.67
N ASP A 233 -4.53 49.46 51.85
CA ASP A 233 -3.48 49.55 50.86
C ASP A 233 -2.12 49.19 51.49
N ASN A 234 -1.28 48.46 50.75
CA ASN A 234 0.09 48.90 50.58
C ASN A 234 0.72 48.30 49.32
N SER A 235 1.16 49.24 48.50
CA SER A 235 2.11 49.19 47.41
C SER A 235 3.49 48.63 47.77
N PHE A 236 4.32 48.52 46.73
CA PHE A 236 5.75 48.16 46.62
C PHE A 236 5.97 46.73 46.08
N SER A 237 6.26 46.53 44.78
CA SER A 237 7.39 46.98 43.93
C SER A 237 8.67 46.17 44.14
N THR A 238 9.32 45.82 43.01
CA THR A 238 10.65 45.18 42.82
C THR A 238 10.67 43.68 43.15
N SER A 239 11.34 42.77 42.45
CA SER A 239 12.48 42.77 41.52
C SER A 239 12.42 41.45 40.73
N PHE A 240 12.64 41.42 39.41
CA PHE A 240 13.93 41.07 38.79
C PHE A 240 14.61 39.87 39.47
N ASP A 241 14.56 38.70 38.83
CA ASP A 241 15.72 37.83 38.79
C ASP A 241 15.81 37.13 37.42
N LEU A 242 16.98 37.27 36.82
CA LEU A 242 17.37 36.91 35.47
C LEU A 242 18.73 36.20 35.64
N SER A 243 18.69 34.89 35.69
CA SER A 243 19.80 33.95 35.78
C SER A 243 19.15 32.57 35.55
N ASP A 244 19.45 31.77 34.53
CA ASP A 244 20.76 31.34 34.08
C ASP A 244 20.81 31.20 32.54
N ALA A 245 21.82 31.84 31.96
CA ALA A 245 22.53 31.36 30.78
C ALA A 245 23.71 30.49 31.28
N ASP A 246 24.38 29.80 30.35
CA ASP A 246 25.49 28.83 30.51
C ASP A 246 24.97 27.40 30.26
N ASP A 247 25.42 26.57 29.31
CA ASP A 247 26.60 26.56 28.45
C ASP A 247 26.25 25.80 27.16
N LEU A 248 26.58 26.35 25.99
CA LEU A 248 26.65 25.61 24.72
C LEU A 248 28.12 25.57 24.30
N ASP A 249 28.84 24.56 24.79
CA ASP A 249 30.15 24.22 24.24
C ASP A 249 29.98 23.72 22.81
N THR A 250 30.51 24.54 21.91
CA THR A 250 30.64 24.27 20.48
C THR A 250 32.13 24.09 20.23
N ASP A 251 32.63 22.86 20.38
CA ASP A 251 34.01 22.55 20.04
C ASP A 251 34.09 21.50 18.92
N ASP A 252 34.76 21.96 17.87
CA ASP A 252 35.70 21.25 17.00
C ASP A 252 35.17 20.24 15.97
N LEU A 253 34.89 20.84 14.80
CA LEU A 253 35.31 20.32 13.52
C LEU A 253 36.84 20.20 13.49
N ASP A 254 37.36 18.98 13.39
CA ASP A 254 38.66 18.77 12.77
C ASP A 254 38.57 17.77 11.62
N LEU A 255 39.13 18.27 10.52
CA LEU A 255 39.37 17.63 9.24
C LEU A 255 40.50 16.60 9.35
N ASP A 256 40.63 15.83 8.27
CA ASP A 256 41.77 15.00 7.90
C ASP A 256 41.79 13.58 8.47
N ASN A 257 41.41 12.61 7.61
CA ASN A 257 42.37 11.56 7.33
C ASN A 257 42.26 11.01 5.90
N LEU A 258 43.43 10.85 5.31
CA LEU A 258 43.74 10.13 4.07
C LEU A 258 43.31 8.66 4.13
#